data_AF-A0A0U3B3D7-F1
#
_entry.id   AF-A0A0U3B3D7-F1
#
_cell.length_a   1.000
_cell.length_b   1.000
_cell.length_c   1.000
_cell.angle_alpha   90.00
_cell.angle_beta   90.00
_cell.angle_gamma   90.00
#
_symmetry.space_group_name_H-M   'P 1'
#
loop_
_entity.id
_entity.type
_entity.pdbx_description
1 polymer ?
#
loop_
_entity_poly.entity_id
_entity_poly.type
_entity_poly.pdbx_seq_one_letter_code
_entity_poly.pdbx_strand_id
1 'polypeptide(L)'
;MVESLFLIFVLSLIVFIIVKTYFSESKDPILKKLKRHYHDNSDEKAVGGETEIFYYWDEGKSKNYINGMYVHSNEKGIYIKPTIFNFWLKNLYIPWSELQWKGEFRSYLAKKDVYFLCDIGVYIGVSRKHKCNKKGQIQIK
;
A
#
# COMPACT_ATOMS: atom_id res chain seq x y z
N MET A 1 -26.64 -27.02 -21.38
CA MET A 1 -25.78 -26.41 -22.42
C MET A 1 -25.69 -24.89 -22.27
N VAL A 2 -26.82 -24.16 -22.21
CA VAL A 2 -26.82 -22.70 -21.99
C VAL A 2 -26.20 -22.30 -20.65
N GLU A 3 -26.50 -23.02 -19.57
CA GLU A 3 -25.93 -22.77 -18.24
C GLU A 3 -24.40 -22.98 -18.19
N SER A 4 -23.90 -24.00 -18.88
CA SER A 4 -22.46 -24.27 -18.99
C SER A 4 -21.74 -23.17 -19.77
N LEU A 5 -22.33 -22.67 -20.86
CA LEU A 5 -21.79 -21.54 -21.63
C LEU A 5 -21.80 -20.24 -20.83
N PHE A 6 -22.85 -20.00 -20.04
CA PHE A 6 -22.95 -18.84 -19.15
C PHE A 6 -21.85 -18.89 -18.08
N LEU A 7 -21.63 -20.04 -17.45
CA LEU A 7 -20.57 -20.20 -16.44
C LEU A 7 -19.17 -19.99 -17.03
N ILE A 8 -18.90 -20.53 -18.23
CA ILE A 8 -17.64 -20.30 -18.95
C ILE A 8 -17.45 -18.81 -19.25
N PHE A 9 -18.50 -18.13 -19.71
CA PHE A 9 -18.46 -16.69 -19.97
C PHE A 9 -18.12 -15.89 -18.71
N VAL A 10 -18.80 -16.18 -17.58
CA VAL A 10 -18.53 -15.51 -16.30
C VAL A 10 -17.09 -15.74 -15.83
N LEU A 11 -16.59 -16.98 -15.90
CA LEU A 11 -15.20 -17.28 -15.55
C LEU A 11 -14.20 -16.55 -16.45
N SER A 12 -14.46 -16.51 -17.76
CA SER A 12 -13.60 -15.79 -18.72
C SER A 12 -13.56 -14.29 -18.45
N LEU A 13 -14.69 -13.70 -18.04
CA LEU A 13 -14.76 -12.28 -17.66
C LEU A 13 -13.95 -12.00 -16.41
N ILE A 14 -14.05 -12.87 -15.39
CA ILE A 14 -13.25 -12.75 -14.16
C ILE A 14 -11.76 -12.82 -14.50
N VAL A 15 -11.33 -13.78 -15.31
CA VAL A 15 -9.94 -13.91 -15.74
C VAL A 15 -9.49 -12.66 -16.50
N PHE A 16 -10.32 -12.15 -17.43
CA PHE A 16 -10.01 -10.94 -18.19
C PHE A 16 -9.82 -9.72 -17.28
N ILE A 17 -10.69 -9.54 -16.27
CA ILE A 17 -10.58 -8.46 -15.28
C ILE A 17 -9.26 -8.60 -14.49
N ILE A 18 -8.94 -9.81 -13.99
CA ILE A 18 -7.70 -10.06 -13.23
C ILE A 18 -6.47 -9.72 -14.10
N VAL A 19 -6.43 -10.20 -15.34
CA VAL A 19 -5.32 -9.96 -16.28
C VAL A 19 -5.19 -8.46 -16.58
N LYS A 20 -6.29 -7.76 -16.87
CA LYS A 20 -6.27 -6.32 -17.15
C LYS A 20 -5.73 -5.52 -15.96
N THR A 21 -6.19 -5.83 -14.75
CA THR A 21 -5.74 -5.16 -13.52
C THR A 21 -4.25 -5.41 -13.28
N TYR A 22 -3.80 -6.67 -13.41
CA TYR A 22 -2.38 -7.03 -13.31
C TYR A 22 -1.52 -6.23 -14.30
N PHE A 23 -1.93 -6.17 -15.57
CA PHE A 23 -1.18 -5.43 -16.59
C PHE A 23 -1.15 -3.93 -16.33
N SER A 24 -2.27 -3.33 -15.90
CA SER A 24 -2.34 -1.91 -15.57
C SER A 24 -1.38 -1.55 -14.43
N GLU A 25 -1.38 -2.34 -13.36
CA GLU A 25 -0.54 -2.08 -12.18
C GLU A 25 0.93 -2.45 -12.40
N SER A 26 1.23 -3.42 -13.26
CA SER A 26 2.63 -3.74 -13.65
C SER A 26 3.33 -2.56 -14.34
N LYS A 27 2.54 -1.64 -14.93
CA LYS A 27 3.02 -0.44 -15.61
C LYS A 27 3.07 0.78 -14.72
N ASP A 28 2.59 0.74 -13.47
CA ASP A 28 2.65 1.89 -12.57
C ASP A 28 4.10 2.15 -12.14
N PRO A 29 4.71 3.29 -12.56
CA PRO A 29 6.11 3.57 -12.27
C PRO A 29 6.36 3.86 -10.78
N ILE A 30 5.38 4.41 -10.06
CA ILE A 30 5.49 4.79 -8.64
C ILE A 30 5.48 3.52 -7.79
N LEU A 31 4.53 2.62 -8.09
CA LEU A 31 4.46 1.33 -7.42
C LEU A 31 5.72 0.48 -7.70
N LYS A 32 6.27 0.57 -8.92
CA LYS A 32 7.54 -0.08 -9.27
C LYS A 32 8.72 0.48 -8.49
N LYS A 33 8.79 1.80 -8.24
CA LYS A 33 9.81 2.41 -7.36
C LYS A 33 9.68 1.89 -5.94
N LEU A 34 8.48 1.94 -5.36
CA LEU A 34 8.20 1.44 -4.01
C LEU A 34 8.64 -0.03 -3.86
N LYS A 35 8.22 -0.89 -4.80
CA LYS A 35 8.58 -2.33 -4.80
C LYS A 35 10.06 -2.60 -5.01
N ARG A 36 10.83 -1.70 -5.61
CA ARG A 36 12.28 -1.91 -5.79
C ARG A 36 13.06 -1.55 -4.54
N HIS A 37 12.59 -0.54 -3.82
CA HIS A 37 13.31 0.03 -2.69
C HIS A 37 12.92 -0.62 -1.35
N TYR A 38 11.62 -0.87 -1.15
CA TYR A 38 11.04 -1.28 0.13
C TYR A 38 10.54 -2.73 0.14
N HIS A 39 11.04 -3.57 -0.77
CA HIS A 39 10.59 -4.95 -0.79
C HIS A 39 11.10 -5.71 0.43
N ASP A 40 10.14 -6.24 1.18
CA ASP A 40 10.46 -7.18 2.24
C ASP A 40 10.22 -8.61 1.77
N ASN A 41 11.27 -9.44 1.90
CA ASN A 41 11.19 -10.88 1.74
C ASN A 41 10.91 -11.58 3.08
N SER A 42 10.87 -10.83 4.19
CA SER A 42 10.63 -11.42 5.48
C SER A 42 9.19 -11.95 5.55
N ASP A 43 9.09 -13.23 5.85
CA ASP A 43 7.87 -13.86 6.34
C ASP A 43 7.58 -13.40 7.78
N GLU A 44 7.89 -12.14 8.17
CA GLU A 44 7.28 -11.55 9.35
C GLU A 44 5.79 -11.57 9.08
N LYS A 45 5.12 -12.60 9.60
CA LYS A 45 3.68 -12.71 9.67
C LYS A 45 3.25 -11.51 10.49
N ALA A 46 2.93 -10.41 9.81
CA ALA A 46 2.15 -9.33 10.38
C ALA A 46 0.81 -9.95 10.78
N VAL A 47 0.77 -10.54 11.97
CA VAL A 47 -0.43 -11.12 12.57
C VAL A 47 -1.24 -9.93 13.03
N GLY A 48 -2.27 -9.58 12.26
CA GLY A 48 -3.13 -8.43 12.56
C GLY A 48 -2.75 -7.18 11.79
N GLY A 49 -3.23 -7.08 10.55
CA GLY A 49 -3.33 -5.83 9.80
C GLY A 49 -4.79 -5.54 9.53
N GLU A 50 -5.18 -4.28 9.59
CA GLU A 50 -6.52 -3.86 9.16
C GLU A 50 -6.49 -3.60 7.65
N THR A 51 -7.53 -4.05 6.97
CA THR A 51 -7.71 -3.76 5.54
C THR A 51 -8.04 -2.29 5.38
N GLU A 52 -7.24 -1.56 4.59
CA GLU A 52 -7.49 -0.16 4.29
C GLU A 52 -7.07 0.26 2.88
N ILE A 53 -7.45 1.48 2.51
CA ILE A 53 -7.00 2.12 1.27
C ILE A 53 -5.60 2.71 1.49
N PHE A 54 -4.64 2.21 0.73
CA PHE A 54 -3.27 2.72 0.68
C PHE A 54 -3.14 3.75 -0.44
N TYR A 55 -2.69 4.97 -0.12
CA TYR A 55 -2.46 6.03 -1.11
C TYR A 55 -0.98 6.18 -1.41
N TYR A 56 -0.65 6.50 -2.66
CA TYR A 56 0.72 6.75 -3.10
C TYR A 56 0.76 7.72 -4.29
N TRP A 57 1.77 8.57 -4.36
CA TRP A 57 2.00 9.50 -5.49
C TRP A 57 3.42 10.06 -5.52
N ASP A 58 3.87 10.50 -6.70
CA ASP A 58 5.08 11.33 -6.83
C ASP A 58 4.70 12.81 -6.60
N GLU A 59 5.68 13.64 -6.27
CA GLU A 59 5.52 15.10 -6.25
C GLU A 59 4.97 15.63 -7.58
N GLY A 60 3.97 16.51 -7.51
CA GLY A 60 3.32 17.10 -8.70
C GLY A 60 2.37 16.17 -9.47
N LYS A 61 2.19 14.91 -9.07
CA LYS A 61 1.24 13.97 -9.70
C LYS A 61 -0.06 13.81 -8.91
N SER A 62 -1.10 13.33 -9.58
CA SER A 62 -2.36 12.95 -8.97
C SER A 62 -2.17 11.80 -7.98
N LYS A 63 -2.97 11.79 -6.89
CA LYS A 63 -2.96 10.73 -5.90
C LYS A 63 -3.50 9.42 -6.49
N ASN A 64 -2.70 8.36 -6.45
CA ASN A 64 -3.16 7.01 -6.75
C ASN A 64 -3.48 6.27 -5.44
N TYR A 65 -4.25 5.18 -5.55
CA TYR A 65 -4.59 4.35 -4.41
C TYR A 65 -4.76 2.87 -4.77
N ILE A 66 -4.55 2.01 -3.79
CA ILE A 66 -4.92 0.59 -3.83
C ILE A 66 -5.87 0.34 -2.68
N ASN A 67 -7.08 -0.14 -3.00
CA ASN A 67 -8.04 -0.55 -1.99
C ASN A 67 -7.75 -2.00 -1.56
N GLY A 68 -8.07 -2.34 -0.32
CA GLY A 68 -7.93 -3.71 0.14
C GLY A 68 -6.49 -4.12 0.40
N MET A 69 -5.69 -3.23 0.99
CA MET A 69 -4.33 -3.57 1.45
C MET A 69 -4.36 -3.78 2.97
N TYR A 70 -3.70 -4.82 3.45
CA TYR A 70 -3.43 -4.97 4.88
C TYR A 70 -2.31 -4.03 5.27
N VAL A 71 -2.61 -3.07 6.15
CA VAL A 71 -1.61 -2.16 6.69
C VAL A 71 -1.46 -2.43 8.18
N HIS A 72 -0.21 -2.61 8.60
CA HIS A 72 0.18 -2.81 9.99
C HIS A 72 1.41 -1.93 10.28
N SER A 73 1.60 -1.54 11.53
CA SER A 73 2.78 -0.81 11.93
C SER A 73 3.24 -1.24 13.31
N ASN A 74 4.56 -1.33 13.50
CA ASN A 74 5.18 -1.63 14.79
C ASN A 74 6.17 -0.51 15.15
N GLU A 75 7.07 -0.76 16.09
CA GLU A 75 8.09 0.21 16.52
C GLU A 75 9.16 0.49 15.45
N LYS A 76 9.34 -0.40 14.47
CA LYS A 76 10.39 -0.29 13.46
C LYS A 76 9.91 0.37 12.17
N GLY A 77 8.66 0.14 11.77
CA GLY A 77 8.13 0.70 10.54
C GLY A 77 6.67 0.35 10.24
N ILE A 78 6.31 0.52 8.97
CA ILE A 78 5.00 0.19 8.40
C ILE A 78 5.16 -0.99 7.44
N TYR A 79 4.26 -1.95 7.57
CA TYR A 79 4.12 -3.11 6.69
C TYR A 79 2.84 -2.94 5.88
N ILE A 80 2.96 -3.12 4.57
CA ILE A 80 1.85 -3.02 3.63
C ILE A 80 1.85 -4.31 2.82
N LYS A 81 0.80 -5.10 2.99
CA LYS A 81 0.64 -6.40 2.36
C LYS A 81 -0.62 -6.45 1.51
N PRO A 82 -0.58 -7.12 0.36
CA PRO A 82 -1.80 -7.37 -0.39
C PRO A 82 -2.76 -8.29 0.36
N THR A 83 -4.05 -8.09 0.10
CA THR A 83 -5.08 -9.10 0.40
C THR A 83 -5.19 -10.10 -0.76
N ILE A 84 -6.10 -11.06 -0.66
CA ILE A 84 -6.43 -11.98 -1.75
C ILE A 84 -6.88 -11.24 -3.03
N PHE A 85 -7.42 -10.03 -2.92
CA PHE A 85 -7.82 -9.23 -4.07
C PHE A 85 -6.64 -8.56 -4.79
N ASN A 86 -5.46 -8.53 -4.19
CA ASN A 86 -4.27 -7.89 -4.72
C ASN A 86 -3.05 -8.83 -4.68
N PHE A 87 -3.27 -10.15 -4.67
CA PHE A 87 -2.25 -11.17 -4.38
C PHE A 87 -0.99 -11.13 -5.26
N TRP A 88 -1.07 -10.48 -6.43
CA TRP A 88 0.05 -10.29 -7.35
C TRP A 88 0.99 -9.14 -6.94
N LEU A 89 0.61 -8.33 -5.95
CA LEU A 89 1.48 -7.31 -5.38
C LEU A 89 2.50 -7.95 -4.43
N LYS A 90 3.60 -7.25 -4.21
CA LYS A 90 4.62 -7.64 -3.25
C LYS A 90 4.38 -6.93 -1.93
N ASN A 91 4.79 -7.56 -0.84
CA ASN A 91 4.86 -6.93 0.47
C ASN A 91 5.85 -5.76 0.42
N LEU A 92 5.49 -4.68 1.11
CA LEU A 92 6.34 -3.52 1.34
C LEU A 92 6.58 -3.38 2.84
N TYR A 93 7.83 -3.17 3.23
CA TYR A 93 8.22 -2.73 4.56
C TYR A 93 8.95 -1.41 4.45
N ILE A 94 8.49 -0.43 5.22
CA ILE A 94 9.02 0.93 5.18
C ILE A 94 9.41 1.31 6.61
N PRO A 95 10.72 1.42 6.92
CA PRO A 95 11.18 1.86 8.21
C PRO A 95 10.69 3.27 8.57
N TRP A 96 10.38 3.50 9.85
CA TRP A 96 9.99 4.84 10.31
C TRP A 96 11.06 5.90 10.09
N SER A 97 12.34 5.49 10.10
CA SER A 97 13.49 6.37 9.84
C SER A 97 13.47 6.98 8.44
N GLU A 98 12.79 6.35 7.49
CA GLU A 98 12.71 6.81 6.09
C GLU A 98 11.43 7.60 5.79
N LEU A 99 10.50 7.65 6.76
CA LEU A 99 9.21 8.31 6.64
C LEU A 99 9.25 9.72 7.23
N GLN A 100 9.21 10.73 6.38
CA GLN A 100 9.03 12.11 6.81
C GLN A 100 7.55 12.48 6.84
N TRP A 101 7.00 12.76 8.01
CA TRP A 101 5.62 13.24 8.11
C TRP A 101 5.46 14.60 7.42
N LYS A 102 4.47 14.72 6.53
CA LYS A 102 4.17 15.95 5.76
C LYS A 102 2.79 16.53 6.07
N GLY A 103 2.05 15.93 7.00
CA GLY A 103 0.75 16.40 7.43
C GLY A 103 -0.32 15.34 7.30
N GLU A 104 -1.55 15.80 7.18
CA GLU A 104 -2.74 14.96 7.17
C GLU A 104 -3.61 15.35 5.98
N PHE A 105 -4.28 14.37 5.37
CA PHE A 105 -5.35 14.65 4.42
C PHE A 105 -6.56 13.76 4.68
N ARG A 106 -7.73 14.20 4.22
CA ARG A 106 -8.95 13.42 4.31
C ARG A 106 -9.21 12.78 2.96
N SER A 107 -9.40 11.46 2.95
CA SER A 107 -9.87 10.75 1.77
C SER A 107 -11.16 10.01 2.09
N TYR A 108 -12.21 10.27 1.30
CA TYR A 108 -13.56 9.82 1.60
C TYR A 108 -13.96 10.17 3.05
N LEU A 109 -14.32 9.15 3.86
CA LEU A 109 -14.71 9.29 5.26
C LEU A 109 -13.55 9.08 6.25
N ALA A 110 -12.33 8.78 5.80
CA ALA A 110 -11.19 8.46 6.67
C ALA A 110 -10.11 9.53 6.60
N LYS A 111 -9.51 9.84 7.76
CA LYS A 111 -8.33 10.72 7.84
C LYS A 111 -7.06 9.89 7.66
N LYS A 112 -6.13 10.40 6.87
CA LYS A 112 -4.86 9.75 6.52
C LYS A 112 -3.70 10.65 6.93
N ASP A 113 -2.65 10.04 7.45
CA ASP A 113 -1.36 10.71 7.63
C ASP A 113 -0.53 10.53 6.35
N VAL A 114 0.11 11.62 5.94
CA VAL A 114 0.96 11.66 4.77
C VAL A 114 2.40 11.60 5.20
N TYR A 115 3.13 10.67 4.61
CA TYR A 115 4.56 10.54 4.75
C TYR A 115 5.24 10.67 3.40
N PHE A 116 6.43 11.26 3.39
CA PHE A 116 7.28 11.39 2.23
C PHE A 116 8.54 10.54 2.40
N LEU A 117 8.82 9.76 1.36
CA LEU A 117 9.98 8.88 1.23
C LEU A 117 11.01 9.63 0.39
N CYS A 118 11.95 10.29 1.06
CA CYS A 118 12.93 11.17 0.42
C CYS A 118 13.77 10.44 -0.63
N ASP A 119 14.16 9.20 -0.35
CA ASP A 119 15.11 8.45 -1.18
C ASP A 119 14.55 8.09 -2.56
N ILE A 120 13.21 8.05 -2.70
CA ILE A 120 12.54 7.73 -3.96
C ILE A 120 11.59 8.82 -4.48
N GLY A 121 11.42 9.91 -3.72
CA GLY A 121 10.56 11.04 -4.09
C GLY A 121 9.06 10.69 -4.11
N VAL A 122 8.63 9.78 -3.24
CA VAL A 122 7.25 9.26 -3.21
C VAL A 122 6.57 9.63 -1.91
N TYR A 123 5.32 10.07 -2.02
CA TYR A 123 4.42 10.22 -0.89
C TYR A 123 3.59 8.95 -0.71
N ILE A 124 3.32 8.61 0.54
CA ILE A 124 2.37 7.58 0.92
C ILE A 124 1.34 8.12 1.91
N GLY A 125 0.14 7.57 1.88
CA GLY A 125 -0.95 7.91 2.78
C GLY A 125 -1.57 6.68 3.42
N VAL A 126 -1.52 6.62 4.75
CA VAL A 126 -2.04 5.51 5.58
C VAL A 126 -2.91 6.05 6.72
N SER A 127 -3.70 5.20 7.36
CA SER A 127 -4.56 5.58 8.48
C SER A 127 -3.75 6.11 9.67
N ARG A 128 -4.32 7.08 10.41
CA ARG A 128 -3.70 7.72 11.60
C ARG A 128 -3.36 6.79 12.76
N LYS A 129 -3.91 5.58 12.74
CA LYS A 129 -3.56 4.54 13.72
C LYS A 129 -2.11 4.09 13.56
N HIS A 130 -1.52 4.27 12.38
CA HIS A 130 -0.13 3.96 12.09
C HIS A 130 0.73 5.19 12.33
N LYS A 131 1.08 5.44 13.60
CA LYS A 131 1.99 6.52 13.99
C LYS A 131 3.20 5.94 14.69
N CYS A 132 4.38 6.41 14.33
CA CYS A 132 5.56 6.27 15.17
C CYS A 132 5.33 7.05 16.46
N ASN A 133 5.22 6.35 17.59
CA ASN A 133 5.10 6.98 18.89
C ASN A 133 6.46 7.63 19.21
N LYS A 134 6.57 8.96 19.11
CA LYS A 134 7.79 9.71 19.43
C LYS A 134 8.08 9.73 20.94
N LYS A 135 8.23 8.57 21.60
CA LYS A 135 8.91 8.44 22.90
C LYS A 135 10.40 8.11 22.73
N GLY A 136 11.00 8.56 21.63
CA GLY A 136 12.42 8.39 21.31
C GLY A 136 13.11 9.67 20.83
N GLN A 137 12.55 10.84 21.15
CA GLN A 137 13.33 12.07 21.11
C GLN A 137 14.14 12.13 22.39
N ILE A 138 15.44 11.86 22.25
CA ILE A 138 16.50 12.28 23.16
C ILE A 138 16.21 13.73 23.56
N GLN A 139 15.77 13.94 24.80
CA GLN A 139 15.96 15.24 25.45
C GLN A 139 17.45 15.32 25.80
N ILE A 140 18.22 15.98 24.94
CA ILE A 140 19.41 16.71 25.40
C ILE A 140 18.98 18.17 25.44
N LYS A 141 18.52 18.59 26.62
CA LYS A 141 19.02 19.75 27.35
C LYS A 141 18.47 19.72 28.76
#